data_AF-A0A2V7SUM0-F1
#
_entry.id   AF-A0A2V7SUM0-F1
#
_cell.length_a   1.000
_cell.length_b   1.000
_cell.length_c   1.000
_cell.angle_alpha   90.00
_cell.angle_beta   90.00
_cell.angle_gamma   90.00
#
_symmetry.space_group_name_H-M   'P 1'
#
loop_
_entity.id
_entity.type
_entity.pdbx_description
1 polymer ?
#
loop_
_entity_poly.entity_id
_entity_poly.type
_entity_poly.pdbx_seq_one_letter_code
_entity_poly.pdbx_strand_id
1 'polypeptide(L)'
;MLRAFSLLALVVVTLTACSSTPAPRRSATPTPASATLAPDDRVRLAEAFWTSAPFAVLLVTPEHELLVRHPRPSPDFTRVGYDSLLRSELFVRARTLSPALLATFPAVGGVSTIVVGQPRATGKTSTEWVLTLLHEHFHQLQSSRPDYYTRVEALGLAHGDKTGMWMLNYAFPYDSSIVQARFGALAAHLDSALTATAPDVRLSHWLAARVARVALRVALPPDDERYLAFQMWQEGVARYTELQAARFAARHYTPSAAFRALPDFVPFGTAAERIEAGIHAGLRAPLARDRRVTFYPVGAATALLLDDANAGWRAEYFSGEMKVER
;
A
#
# COMPACT_ATOMS: atom_id res chain seq x y z
N MET A 1 -29.07 -4.17 4.64
CA MET A 1 -28.19 -3.29 3.84
C MET A 1 -26.74 -3.60 4.21
N LEU A 2 -26.09 -4.47 3.43
CA LEU A 2 -24.76 -5.01 3.71
C LEU A 2 -23.68 -3.96 3.38
N ARG A 3 -22.84 -3.61 4.37
CA ARG A 3 -21.59 -2.88 4.16
C ARG A 3 -20.45 -3.90 4.05
N ALA A 4 -19.68 -3.79 2.97
CA ALA A 4 -18.47 -4.57 2.74
C ALA A 4 -17.39 -4.15 3.75
N PHE A 5 -16.93 -5.11 4.56
CA PHE A 5 -15.79 -4.96 5.45
C PHE A 5 -14.52 -5.39 4.71
N SER A 6 -13.55 -4.49 4.58
CA SER A 6 -12.19 -4.84 4.16
C SER A 6 -11.51 -5.62 5.30
N LEU A 7 -11.50 -6.95 5.20
CA LEU A 7 -10.62 -7.80 6.01
C LEU A 7 -9.20 -7.71 5.44
N LEU A 8 -8.28 -7.10 6.18
CA LEU A 8 -6.85 -7.33 5.98
C LEU A 8 -6.44 -8.46 6.94
N ALA A 9 -6.11 -9.62 6.39
CA ALA A 9 -5.79 -10.83 7.13
C ALA A 9 -4.47 -10.70 7.90
N LEU A 10 -4.56 -10.95 9.21
CA LEU A 10 -3.44 -11.23 10.10
C LEU A 10 -2.86 -12.61 9.73
N VAL A 11 -1.64 -12.66 9.17
CA VAL A 11 -0.93 -13.93 8.98
C VAL A 11 -0.14 -14.24 10.24
N VAL A 12 -0.68 -15.13 11.08
CA VAL A 12 0.08 -15.81 12.13
C VAL A 12 0.66 -17.09 11.52
N VAL A 13 1.98 -17.19 11.43
CA VAL A 13 2.66 -18.43 11.07
C VAL A 13 2.79 -19.29 12.32
N THR A 14 1.87 -20.23 12.53
CA THR A 14 2.07 -21.33 13.48
C THR A 14 2.72 -22.51 12.77
N LEU A 15 3.97 -22.80 13.12
CA LEU A 15 4.63 -24.06 12.78
C LEU A 15 4.11 -25.16 13.73
N THR A 16 3.26 -26.05 13.22
CA THR A 16 2.89 -27.29 13.91
C THR A 16 3.36 -28.49 13.09
N ALA A 17 4.08 -29.39 13.76
CA ALA A 17 4.68 -30.59 13.20
C ALA A 17 3.64 -31.70 12.94
N CYS A 18 4.02 -32.58 12.01
CA CYS A 18 3.27 -33.59 11.26
C CYS A 18 2.30 -34.53 12.01
N SER A 19 1.28 -34.97 11.26
CA SER A 19 0.82 -36.36 11.21
C SER A 19 0.25 -36.65 9.82
N SER A 20 0.83 -37.62 9.11
CA SER A 20 0.54 -37.94 7.70
C SER A 20 -0.58 -38.97 7.57
N THR A 21 -1.66 -38.59 6.89
CA THR A 21 -2.61 -39.51 6.23
C THR A 21 -2.44 -39.40 4.70
N PRO A 22 -2.61 -40.47 3.92
CA PRO A 22 -2.37 -40.44 2.48
C PRO A 22 -3.46 -39.62 1.78
N ALA A 23 -3.04 -38.60 1.02
CA ALA A 23 -3.94 -37.80 0.18
C ALA A 23 -4.35 -38.59 -1.08
N PRO A 24 -5.59 -38.41 -1.58
CA PRO A 24 -6.03 -38.99 -2.84
C PRO A 24 -5.23 -38.42 -4.03
N ARG A 25 -5.08 -39.24 -5.07
CA ARG A 25 -4.30 -38.95 -6.30
C ARG A 25 -4.55 -37.53 -6.81
N ARG A 26 -3.51 -36.69 -6.76
CA ARG A 26 -3.44 -35.40 -7.46
C ARG A 26 -3.58 -35.67 -8.95
N SER A 27 -4.56 -35.03 -9.58
CA SER A 27 -4.53 -34.74 -11.02
C SER A 27 -3.20 -34.07 -11.37
N ALA A 28 -2.63 -34.45 -12.51
CA ALA A 28 -1.32 -34.02 -12.96
C ALA A 28 -1.20 -32.49 -12.88
N THR A 29 -0.21 -32.01 -12.13
CA THR A 29 0.15 -30.59 -12.09
C THR A 29 0.50 -30.15 -13.52
N PRO A 30 -0.12 -29.10 -14.07
CA PRO A 30 0.25 -28.58 -15.37
C PRO A 30 1.76 -28.27 -15.38
N THR A 31 2.45 -28.71 -16.42
CA THR A 31 3.86 -28.39 -16.62
C THR A 31 4.00 -26.86 -16.67
N PRO A 32 4.98 -26.24 -15.97
CA PRO A 32 5.15 -24.77 -15.94
C PRO A 32 5.27 -24.11 -17.33
N ALA A 33 5.55 -24.88 -18.38
CA ALA A 33 5.59 -24.43 -19.78
C ALA A 33 4.24 -23.97 -20.37
N SER A 34 3.08 -24.23 -19.72
CA SER A 34 1.77 -23.73 -20.19
C SER A 34 1.23 -22.54 -19.39
N ALA A 35 1.93 -22.11 -18.34
CA ALA A 35 1.47 -20.99 -17.53
C ALA A 35 1.61 -19.69 -18.33
N THR A 36 0.47 -19.12 -18.70
CA THR A 36 0.38 -17.87 -19.44
C THR A 36 -0.32 -16.83 -18.58
N LEU A 37 0.05 -15.56 -18.76
CA LEU A 37 -0.63 -14.45 -18.10
C LEU A 37 -2.02 -14.28 -18.76
N ALA A 38 -3.08 -14.35 -17.95
CA ALA A 38 -4.44 -14.25 -18.44
C ALA A 38 -4.66 -12.90 -19.16
N PRO A 39 -5.40 -12.84 -20.29
CA PRO A 39 -5.58 -11.61 -21.06
C PRO A 39 -5.97 -10.39 -20.24
N ASP A 40 -6.91 -10.53 -19.32
CA ASP A 40 -7.35 -9.42 -18.47
C ASP A 40 -6.26 -8.94 -17.50
N ASP A 41 -5.43 -9.84 -16.97
CA ASP A 41 -4.31 -9.47 -16.08
C ASP A 41 -3.20 -8.77 -16.87
N ARG A 42 -2.96 -9.18 -18.12
CA ARG A 42 -2.07 -8.45 -19.04
C ARG A 42 -2.54 -7.02 -19.23
N VAL A 43 -3.84 -6.82 -19.47
CA VAL A 43 -4.45 -5.50 -19.65
C VAL A 43 -4.31 -4.65 -18.38
N ARG A 44 -4.61 -5.20 -17.21
CA ARG A 44 -4.47 -4.48 -15.93
C ARG A 44 -3.03 -4.08 -15.62
N LEU A 45 -2.07 -4.98 -15.83
CA LEU A 45 -0.65 -4.69 -15.63
C LEU A 45 -0.15 -3.63 -16.62
N ALA A 46 -0.56 -3.73 -17.89
CA ALA A 46 -0.23 -2.73 -18.90
C ALA A 46 -0.78 -1.34 -18.53
N GLU A 47 -1.99 -1.31 -17.96
CA GLU A 47 -2.62 -0.08 -17.48
C GLU A 47 -1.88 0.52 -16.28
N ALA A 48 -1.13 -0.25 -15.47
CA ALA A 48 -0.38 0.30 -14.34
C ALA A 48 1.03 0.82 -14.73
N PHE A 49 1.61 0.34 -15.83
CA PHE A 49 3.02 0.57 -16.18
C PHE A 49 3.30 1.90 -16.88
N TRP A 50 3.36 3.01 -16.13
CA TRP A 50 3.54 4.36 -16.70
C TRP A 50 4.85 5.08 -16.34
N THR A 51 5.80 4.43 -15.68
CA THR A 51 6.94 5.14 -15.05
C THR A 51 8.31 4.64 -15.49
N SER A 52 9.33 5.47 -15.26
CA SER A 52 10.76 5.15 -15.39
C SER A 52 11.38 4.57 -14.11
N ALA A 53 10.61 4.36 -13.05
CA ALA A 53 11.09 3.78 -11.79
C ALA A 53 11.06 2.24 -11.84
N PRO A 54 11.83 1.54 -10.97
CA PRO A 54 11.76 0.08 -10.88
C PRO A 54 10.33 -0.37 -10.63
N PHE A 55 9.80 -1.23 -11.50
CA PHE A 55 8.41 -1.69 -11.46
C PHE A 55 8.35 -3.22 -11.56
N ALA A 56 9.13 -3.89 -10.71
CA ALA A 56 9.11 -5.33 -10.60
C ALA A 56 7.83 -5.79 -9.92
N VAL A 57 7.09 -6.72 -10.54
CA VAL A 57 5.81 -7.23 -10.05
C VAL A 57 5.82 -8.74 -10.04
N LEU A 58 5.35 -9.33 -8.95
CA LEU A 58 5.05 -10.75 -8.77
C LEU A 58 3.53 -10.90 -8.61
N LEU A 59 2.85 -11.27 -9.70
CA LEU A 59 1.42 -11.55 -9.69
C LEU A 59 1.18 -12.96 -9.15
N VAL A 60 0.43 -13.07 -8.06
CA VAL A 60 0.07 -14.33 -7.41
C VAL A 60 -1.30 -14.79 -7.93
N THR A 61 -1.31 -15.85 -8.73
CA THR A 61 -2.54 -16.51 -9.22
C THR A 61 -2.88 -17.71 -8.32
N PRO A 62 -4.01 -18.41 -8.52
CA PRO A 62 -4.36 -19.56 -7.69
C PRO A 62 -3.35 -20.71 -7.81
N GLU A 63 -2.75 -20.91 -8.99
CA GLU A 63 -1.84 -22.03 -9.27
C GLU A 63 -0.36 -21.61 -9.31
N HIS A 64 -0.07 -20.39 -9.75
CA HIS A 64 1.29 -19.96 -10.09
C HIS A 64 1.60 -18.54 -9.59
N GLU A 65 2.88 -18.20 -9.63
CA GLU A 65 3.35 -16.83 -9.48
C GLU A 65 4.06 -16.38 -10.74
N LEU A 66 3.64 -15.24 -11.27
CA LEU A 66 4.13 -14.67 -12.53
C LEU A 66 4.95 -13.42 -12.23
N LEU A 67 6.23 -13.46 -12.58
CA LEU A 67 7.17 -12.37 -12.38
C LEU A 67 7.32 -11.55 -13.66
N VAL A 68 7.16 -10.24 -13.53
CA VAL A 68 7.10 -9.27 -14.63
C VAL A 68 8.05 -8.11 -14.34
N ARG A 69 8.79 -7.64 -15.36
CA ARG A 69 9.73 -6.50 -15.30
C ARG A 69 10.79 -6.60 -14.19
N HIS A 70 11.13 -7.82 -13.77
CA HIS A 70 12.08 -8.05 -12.70
C HIS A 70 13.52 -8.15 -13.25
N PRO A 71 14.47 -7.32 -12.79
CA PRO A 71 15.81 -7.25 -13.37
C PRO A 71 16.72 -8.43 -13.00
N ARG A 72 16.41 -9.14 -11.91
CA ARG A 72 17.22 -10.27 -11.40
C ARG A 72 16.36 -11.44 -10.92
N PRO A 73 15.61 -12.12 -11.80
CA PRO A 73 14.81 -13.30 -11.41
C PRO A 73 15.68 -14.33 -10.68
N SER A 74 15.14 -14.99 -9.65
CA SER A 74 15.85 -16.06 -8.94
C SER A 74 15.77 -17.40 -9.71
N PRO A 75 16.67 -18.37 -9.46
CA PRO A 75 16.77 -19.60 -10.25
C PRO A 75 15.54 -20.53 -10.21
N ASP A 76 14.65 -20.35 -9.24
CA ASP A 76 13.39 -21.09 -9.11
C ASP A 76 12.30 -20.62 -10.09
N PHE A 77 12.53 -19.51 -10.80
CA PHE A 77 11.65 -19.03 -11.85
C PHE A 77 12.07 -19.57 -13.22
N THR A 78 11.09 -20.11 -13.96
CA THR A 78 11.26 -20.53 -15.37
C THR A 78 10.82 -19.40 -16.29
N ARG A 79 11.64 -19.01 -17.27
CA ARG A 79 11.24 -18.06 -18.32
C ARG A 79 10.17 -18.69 -19.22
N VAL A 80 9.03 -18.03 -19.37
CA VAL A 80 7.92 -18.50 -20.24
C VAL A 80 7.87 -17.79 -21.59
N GLY A 81 8.41 -16.58 -21.68
CA GLY A 81 8.52 -15.84 -22.94
C GLY A 81 8.36 -14.32 -22.77
N TYR A 82 8.35 -13.61 -23.90
CA TYR A 82 8.19 -12.16 -23.93
C TYR A 82 6.74 -11.77 -24.16
N ASP A 83 6.19 -10.90 -23.31
CA ASP A 83 4.86 -10.32 -23.48
C ASP A 83 4.96 -9.00 -24.23
N SER A 84 4.38 -8.95 -25.43
CA SER A 84 4.42 -7.77 -26.30
C SER A 84 3.65 -6.56 -25.76
N LEU A 85 2.59 -6.78 -24.97
CA LEU A 85 1.80 -5.71 -24.37
C LEU A 85 2.55 -5.09 -23.19
N LEU A 86 3.13 -5.93 -22.34
CA LEU A 86 3.88 -5.48 -21.16
C LEU A 86 5.30 -5.00 -21.49
N ARG A 87 5.79 -5.37 -22.69
CA ARG A 87 7.16 -5.19 -23.17
C ARG A 87 8.19 -5.73 -22.18
N SER A 88 7.98 -6.96 -21.73
CA SER A 88 8.80 -7.59 -20.70
C SER A 88 8.85 -9.09 -20.90
N GLU A 89 9.97 -9.67 -20.49
CA GLU A 89 10.04 -11.10 -20.18
C GLU A 89 9.09 -11.43 -19.02
N LEU A 90 8.47 -12.61 -19.14
CA LEU A 90 7.66 -13.24 -18.12
C LEU A 90 8.39 -14.46 -17.59
N PHE A 91 8.34 -14.61 -16.26
CA PHE A 91 8.84 -15.79 -15.59
C PHE A 91 7.77 -16.37 -14.68
N VAL A 92 7.81 -17.68 -14.45
CA VAL A 92 6.81 -18.37 -13.65
C VAL A 92 7.45 -19.31 -12.63
N ARG A 93 6.81 -19.45 -11.49
CA ARG A 93 7.01 -20.57 -10.56
C ARG A 93 5.67 -21.08 -10.02
N ALA A 94 5.71 -22.22 -9.32
CA ALA A 94 4.55 -22.69 -8.55
C ALA A 94 4.21 -21.70 -7.43
N ARG A 95 2.92 -21.55 -7.10
CA ARG A 95 2.49 -20.64 -6.03
C ARG A 95 3.07 -21.02 -4.66
N THR A 96 3.63 -20.02 -3.98
CA THR A 96 4.18 -20.07 -2.63
C THR A 96 3.57 -19.03 -1.70
N LEU A 97 3.03 -17.93 -2.26
CA LEU A 97 2.46 -16.80 -1.55
C LEU A 97 0.93 -16.79 -1.62
N SER A 98 0.30 -16.03 -0.72
CA SER A 98 -1.15 -15.90 -0.68
C SER A 98 -1.68 -15.14 -1.90
N PRO A 99 -2.75 -15.62 -2.58
CA PRO A 99 -3.37 -14.90 -3.69
C PRO A 99 -4.14 -13.65 -3.23
N ALA A 100 -4.25 -13.38 -1.93
CA ALA A 100 -4.86 -12.16 -1.40
C ALA A 100 -3.81 -11.11 -0.98
N LEU A 101 -2.51 -11.38 -1.21
CA LEU A 101 -1.43 -10.50 -0.78
C LEU A 101 -1.41 -9.20 -1.60
N LEU A 102 -1.13 -8.09 -0.91
CA LEU A 102 -0.94 -6.75 -1.45
C LEU A 102 0.18 -6.09 -0.63
N ALA A 103 1.43 -6.17 -1.11
CA ALA A 103 2.55 -5.56 -0.42
C ALA A 103 3.78 -5.45 -1.32
N THR A 104 4.66 -4.51 -0.97
CA THR A 104 5.97 -4.33 -1.61
C THR A 104 7.08 -4.67 -0.63
N PHE A 105 7.93 -5.62 -1.00
CA PHE A 105 9.07 -6.04 -0.20
C PHE A 105 10.13 -6.70 -1.11
N PRO A 106 11.37 -6.93 -0.64
CA PRO A 106 12.42 -7.53 -1.47
C PRO A 106 12.23 -9.05 -1.68
N ALA A 107 11.10 -9.45 -2.28
CA ALA A 107 10.62 -10.82 -2.37
C ALA A 107 11.48 -11.75 -3.25
N VAL A 108 12.15 -11.19 -4.26
CA VAL A 108 12.90 -11.94 -5.27
C VAL A 108 14.26 -11.29 -5.48
N GLY A 109 15.34 -12.05 -5.25
CA GLY A 109 16.72 -11.59 -5.50
C GLY A 109 17.12 -10.30 -4.79
N GLY A 110 16.50 -9.98 -3.64
CA GLY A 110 16.73 -8.73 -2.90
C GLY A 110 16.23 -7.47 -3.60
N VAL A 111 15.43 -7.58 -4.66
CA VAL A 111 14.86 -6.44 -5.39
C VAL A 111 13.48 -6.11 -4.83
N SER A 112 13.24 -4.83 -4.52
CA SER A 112 11.92 -4.33 -4.11
C SER A 112 10.87 -4.69 -5.16
N THR A 113 9.95 -5.58 -4.82
CA THR A 113 9.00 -6.21 -5.73
C THR A 113 7.60 -6.06 -5.17
N ILE A 114 6.66 -5.59 -6.01
CA ILE A 114 5.24 -5.61 -5.67
C ILE A 114 4.77 -7.05 -5.75
N VAL A 115 4.35 -7.63 -4.64
CA VAL A 115 3.71 -8.94 -4.60
C VAL A 115 2.22 -8.71 -4.46
N VAL A 116 1.47 -9.15 -5.47
CA VAL A 116 0.06 -8.80 -5.59
C VAL A 116 -0.76 -9.96 -6.11
N GLY A 117 -1.87 -10.24 -5.46
CA GLY A 117 -2.91 -11.15 -5.94
C GLY A 117 -3.71 -10.60 -7.12
N GLN A 118 -4.50 -11.44 -7.78
CA GLN A 118 -5.46 -10.99 -8.79
C GLN A 118 -6.60 -10.16 -8.18
N PRO A 119 -7.26 -9.25 -8.94
CA PRO A 119 -8.33 -8.38 -8.44
C PRO A 119 -9.40 -9.12 -7.64
N ARG A 120 -9.95 -10.22 -8.17
CA ARG A 120 -10.97 -11.04 -7.49
C ARG A 120 -10.49 -11.58 -6.14
N ALA A 121 -9.26 -12.07 -6.06
CA ALA A 121 -8.71 -12.64 -4.82
C ALA A 121 -8.39 -11.56 -3.77
N THR A 122 -8.18 -10.32 -4.22
CA THR A 122 -7.96 -9.14 -3.36
C THR A 122 -9.24 -8.36 -3.05
N GLY A 123 -10.39 -8.78 -3.60
CA GLY A 123 -11.68 -8.10 -3.42
C GLY A 123 -11.76 -6.71 -4.05
N LYS A 124 -10.96 -6.44 -5.10
CA LYS A 124 -10.86 -5.15 -5.77
C LYS A 124 -11.42 -5.23 -7.19
N THR A 125 -12.01 -4.12 -7.65
CA THR A 125 -12.25 -3.91 -9.09
C THR A 125 -10.95 -3.71 -9.85
N SER A 126 -10.96 -3.89 -11.18
CA SER A 126 -9.80 -3.61 -12.05
C SER A 126 -9.17 -2.23 -11.81
N THR A 127 -9.98 -1.18 -11.68
CA THR A 127 -9.50 0.18 -11.44
C THR A 127 -8.89 0.35 -10.06
N GLU A 128 -9.56 -0.14 -9.01
CA GLU A 128 -9.01 -0.10 -7.64
C GLU A 128 -7.74 -0.94 -7.51
N TRP A 129 -7.64 -2.04 -8.25
CA TRP A 129 -6.45 -2.88 -8.29
C TRP A 129 -5.27 -2.16 -8.95
N VAL A 130 -5.48 -1.50 -10.10
CA VAL A 130 -4.44 -0.68 -10.75
C VAL A 130 -3.98 0.45 -9.83
N LEU A 131 -4.90 1.15 -9.15
CA LEU A 131 -4.54 2.19 -8.19
C LEU A 131 -3.78 1.63 -6.99
N THR A 132 -4.13 0.43 -6.52
CA THR A 132 -3.38 -0.26 -5.47
C THR A 132 -1.97 -0.63 -5.97
N LEU A 133 -1.81 -1.04 -7.23
CA LEU A 133 -0.47 -1.24 -7.80
C LEU A 133 0.35 0.05 -7.81
N LEU A 134 -0.26 1.21 -8.06
CA LEU A 134 0.44 2.50 -8.00
C LEU A 134 0.80 2.88 -6.56
N HIS A 135 -0.03 2.53 -5.57
CA HIS A 135 0.30 2.63 -4.15
C HIS A 135 1.56 1.81 -3.82
N GLU A 136 1.56 0.54 -4.21
CA GLU A 136 2.70 -0.36 -4.02
C GLU A 136 3.95 0.10 -4.79
N HIS A 137 3.76 0.64 -5.99
CA HIS A 137 4.85 1.21 -6.77
C HIS A 137 5.45 2.45 -6.09
N PHE A 138 4.67 3.22 -5.33
CA PHE A 138 5.21 4.31 -4.51
C PHE A 138 6.13 3.78 -3.40
N HIS A 139 5.87 2.60 -2.83
CA HIS A 139 6.81 1.94 -1.93
C HIS A 139 8.10 1.48 -2.63
N GLN A 140 8.03 1.06 -3.90
CA GLN A 140 9.25 0.84 -4.70
C GLN A 140 10.03 2.16 -4.88
N LEU A 141 9.35 3.28 -5.11
CA LEU A 141 9.98 4.59 -5.20
C LEU A 141 10.66 4.98 -3.88
N GLN A 142 9.99 4.82 -2.74
CA GLN A 142 10.55 5.06 -1.40
C GLN A 142 11.79 4.20 -1.16
N SER A 143 11.68 2.88 -1.36
CA SER A 143 12.79 1.95 -1.13
C SER A 143 13.94 2.06 -2.13
N SER A 144 13.70 2.67 -3.29
CA SER A 144 14.76 2.95 -4.28
C SER A 144 15.64 4.15 -3.93
N ARG A 145 15.30 4.94 -2.88
CA ARG A 145 16.17 6.05 -2.47
C ARG A 145 17.49 5.49 -1.91
N PRO A 146 18.66 6.08 -2.25
CA PRO A 146 19.96 5.49 -1.91
C PRO A 146 20.18 5.19 -0.42
N ASP A 147 19.59 5.98 0.46
CA ASP A 147 19.76 5.90 1.92
C ASP A 147 18.54 5.34 2.64
N TYR A 148 17.55 4.81 1.92
CA TYR A 148 16.27 4.37 2.50
C TYR A 148 16.48 3.38 3.65
N TYR A 149 17.18 2.27 3.41
CA TYR A 149 17.37 1.23 4.43
C TYR A 149 18.21 1.72 5.61
N THR A 150 19.23 2.55 5.36
CA THR A 150 20.03 3.18 6.41
C THR A 150 19.18 4.11 7.28
N ARG A 151 18.28 4.89 6.68
CA ARG A 151 17.36 5.78 7.41
C ARG A 151 16.32 5.00 8.20
N VAL A 152 15.79 3.91 7.64
CA VAL A 152 14.90 2.99 8.36
C VAL A 152 15.61 2.39 9.58
N GLU A 153 16.85 1.92 9.42
CA GLU A 153 17.66 1.37 10.51
C GLU A 153 17.94 2.42 11.59
N ALA A 154 18.25 3.66 11.18
CA ALA A 154 18.50 4.78 12.09
C ALA A 154 17.28 5.19 12.95
N LEU A 155 16.07 4.72 12.64
CA LEU A 155 14.91 4.89 13.52
C LEU A 155 15.09 4.13 14.86
N GLY A 156 15.90 3.06 14.87
CA GLY A 156 16.18 2.24 16.05
C GLY A 156 15.02 1.37 16.53
N LEU A 157 13.97 1.21 15.71
CA LEU A 157 12.69 0.58 16.09
C LEU A 157 12.66 -0.94 15.89
N ALA A 158 13.67 -1.51 15.22
CA ALA A 158 13.72 -2.94 14.93
C ALA A 158 13.97 -3.78 16.18
N HIS A 159 14.67 -3.25 17.20
CA HIS A 159 15.01 -3.93 18.45
C HIS A 159 15.49 -5.39 18.29
N GLY A 160 16.29 -5.65 17.25
CA GLY A 160 16.84 -6.98 16.94
C GLY A 160 16.06 -7.78 15.89
N ASP A 161 14.89 -7.31 15.45
CA ASP A 161 14.18 -7.89 14.30
C ASP A 161 14.94 -7.65 12.99
N LYS A 162 15.32 -8.76 12.33
CA LYS A 162 16.01 -8.76 11.03
C LYS A 162 15.09 -9.08 9.85
N THR A 163 13.81 -9.36 10.12
CA THR A 163 12.81 -9.74 9.12
C THR A 163 12.08 -8.53 8.54
N GLY A 164 12.09 -7.39 9.25
CA GLY A 164 11.33 -6.19 8.92
C GLY A 164 9.87 -6.24 9.41
N MET A 165 9.45 -7.31 10.08
CA MET A 165 8.10 -7.49 10.59
C MET A 165 7.71 -6.45 11.63
N TRP A 166 8.67 -5.85 12.34
CA TRP A 166 8.46 -4.75 13.28
C TRP A 166 7.60 -3.64 12.65
N MET A 167 7.77 -3.34 11.36
CA MET A 167 6.95 -2.32 10.68
C MET A 167 5.45 -2.63 10.68
N LEU A 168 5.07 -3.90 10.84
CA LEU A 168 3.70 -4.40 10.82
C LEU A 168 3.17 -4.74 12.22
N ASN A 169 4.03 -5.21 13.12
CA ASN A 169 3.67 -5.73 14.44
C ASN A 169 4.29 -4.97 15.62
N TYR A 170 4.85 -3.77 15.39
CA TYR A 170 5.36 -2.90 16.45
C TYR A 170 4.31 -2.66 17.55
N ALA A 171 4.75 -2.78 18.79
CA ALA A 171 3.92 -2.74 20.00
C ALA A 171 3.55 -1.31 20.43
N PHE A 172 2.97 -0.53 19.50
CA PHE A 172 2.48 0.82 19.79
C PHE A 172 1.35 0.77 20.85
N PRO A 173 1.19 1.79 21.71
CA PRO A 173 0.20 1.82 22.79
C PRO A 173 -1.24 2.08 22.31
N TYR A 174 -1.74 1.23 21.39
CA TYR A 174 -3.06 1.38 20.77
C TYR A 174 -4.23 1.38 21.77
N ASP A 175 -4.07 0.69 22.90
CA ASP A 175 -5.10 0.54 23.94
C ASP A 175 -5.02 1.62 25.04
N SER A 176 -4.00 2.49 25.02
CA SER A 176 -3.88 3.59 25.98
C SER A 176 -4.99 4.62 25.77
N SER A 177 -5.80 4.89 26.80
CA SER A 177 -6.91 5.85 26.73
C SER A 177 -6.44 7.27 26.42
N ILE A 178 -5.28 7.67 26.96
CA ILE A 178 -4.67 8.98 26.70
C ILE A 178 -4.26 9.07 25.23
N VAL A 179 -3.58 8.05 24.70
CA VAL A 179 -3.14 8.03 23.30
C VAL A 179 -4.34 8.02 22.36
N GLN A 180 -5.36 7.20 22.63
CA GLN A 180 -6.60 7.16 21.86
C GLN A 180 -7.31 8.52 21.83
N ALA A 181 -7.44 9.20 22.97
CA ALA A 181 -8.07 10.51 23.05
C ALA A 181 -7.29 11.57 22.23
N ARG A 182 -5.95 11.60 22.35
CA ARG A 182 -5.12 12.55 21.61
C ARG A 182 -5.07 12.26 20.11
N PHE A 183 -5.01 10.98 19.73
CA PHE A 183 -5.07 10.56 18.34
C PHE A 183 -6.44 10.89 17.72
N GLY A 184 -7.53 10.61 18.43
CA GLY A 184 -8.89 10.95 17.99
C GLY A 184 -9.08 12.45 17.79
N ALA A 185 -8.54 13.29 18.68
CA ALA A 185 -8.58 14.74 18.51
C ALA A 185 -7.84 15.22 17.26
N LEU A 186 -6.65 14.67 16.98
CA LEU A 186 -5.91 14.94 15.74
C LEU A 186 -6.73 14.53 14.51
N ALA A 187 -7.23 13.30 14.48
CA ALA A 187 -7.99 12.79 13.35
C ALA A 187 -9.28 13.58 13.09
N ALA A 188 -9.98 14.01 14.14
CA ALA A 188 -11.18 14.85 14.03
C ALA A 188 -10.89 16.25 13.46
N HIS A 189 -9.78 16.88 13.87
CA HIS A 189 -9.39 18.18 13.31
C HIS A 189 -8.94 18.07 11.86
N LEU A 190 -8.24 17.00 11.48
CA LEU A 190 -7.90 16.72 10.07
C LEU A 190 -9.17 16.51 9.23
N ASP A 191 -10.14 15.72 9.71
CA ASP A 191 -11.42 15.48 9.03
C ASP A 191 -12.19 16.81 8.84
N SER A 192 -12.22 17.64 9.89
CA SER A 192 -12.86 18.96 9.85
C SER A 192 -12.17 19.92 8.88
N ALA A 193 -10.84 19.90 8.81
CA ALA A 193 -10.08 20.73 7.87
C ALA A 193 -10.33 20.32 6.41
N LEU A 194 -10.35 19.02 6.11
CA LEU A 194 -10.63 18.51 4.76
C LEU A 194 -12.05 18.82 4.29
N THR A 195 -13.03 18.77 5.20
CA THR A 195 -14.45 19.01 4.88
C THR A 195 -14.82 20.50 4.85
N ALA A 196 -14.01 21.37 5.44
CA ALA A 196 -14.26 22.81 5.45
C ALA A 196 -14.19 23.40 4.03
N THR A 197 -15.26 24.07 3.63
CA THR A 197 -15.39 24.78 2.35
C THR A 197 -14.87 26.22 2.41
N ALA A 198 -14.96 26.87 3.57
CA ALA A 198 -14.43 28.21 3.79
C ALA A 198 -12.92 28.15 4.14
N PRO A 199 -12.05 28.92 3.45
CA PRO A 199 -10.60 28.86 3.66
C PRO A 199 -10.13 29.18 5.08
N ASP A 200 -10.78 30.13 5.76
CA ASP A 200 -10.49 30.52 7.13
C ASP A 200 -10.86 29.42 8.14
N VAL A 201 -12.00 28.76 7.93
CA VAL A 201 -12.44 27.61 8.74
C VAL A 201 -11.49 26.42 8.54
N ARG A 202 -11.10 26.15 7.29
CA ARG A 202 -10.09 25.12 6.96
C ARG A 202 -8.76 25.39 7.67
N LEU A 203 -8.26 26.63 7.59
CA LEU A 203 -7.02 27.03 8.25
C LEU A 203 -7.11 26.89 9.77
N SER A 204 -8.24 27.30 10.38
CA SER A 204 -8.48 27.14 11.81
C SER A 204 -8.40 25.68 12.27
N HIS A 205 -9.06 24.75 11.55
CA HIS A 205 -8.98 23.33 11.84
C HIS A 205 -7.59 22.73 11.58
N TRP A 206 -6.89 23.19 10.54
CA TRP A 206 -5.51 22.79 10.30
C TRP A 206 -4.56 23.18 11.44
N LEU A 207 -4.66 24.42 11.93
CA LEU A 207 -3.89 24.87 13.09
C LEU A 207 -4.25 24.07 14.36
N ALA A 208 -5.53 23.76 14.56
CA ALA A 208 -5.96 22.88 15.64
C ALA A 208 -5.40 21.45 15.51
N ALA A 209 -5.33 20.91 14.30
CA ALA A 209 -4.70 19.62 14.03
C ALA A 209 -3.20 19.64 14.39
N ARG A 210 -2.47 20.71 14.05
CA ARG A 210 -1.06 20.89 14.43
C ARG A 210 -0.88 20.91 15.96
N VAL A 211 -1.76 21.60 16.69
CA VAL A 211 -1.74 21.59 18.17
C VAL A 211 -2.03 20.19 18.71
N ALA A 212 -3.03 19.49 18.16
CA ALA A 212 -3.36 18.12 18.55
C ALA A 212 -2.21 17.14 18.25
N ARG A 213 -1.48 17.31 17.14
CA ARG A 213 -0.30 16.51 16.81
C ARG A 213 0.83 16.69 17.83
N VAL A 214 1.05 17.91 18.31
CA VAL A 214 2.01 18.19 19.39
C VAL A 214 1.55 17.54 20.71
N ALA A 215 0.26 17.63 21.05
CA ALA A 215 -0.27 17.00 22.25
C ALA A 215 -0.15 15.46 22.19
N LEU A 216 -0.38 14.84 21.02
CA LEU A 216 -0.16 13.41 20.81
C LEU A 216 1.31 13.04 20.96
N ARG A 217 2.24 13.83 20.39
CA ARG A 217 3.69 13.61 20.57
C ARG A 217 4.09 13.59 22.04
N VAL A 218 3.59 14.53 22.84
CA VAL A 218 3.91 14.61 24.28
C VAL A 218 3.37 13.40 25.05
N ALA A 219 2.29 12.79 24.57
CA ALA A 219 1.69 11.59 25.18
C ALA A 219 2.37 10.27 24.78
N LEU A 220 3.31 10.30 23.83
CA LEU A 220 3.98 9.11 23.31
C LEU A 220 5.42 9.03 23.82
N PRO A 221 5.91 7.83 24.20
CA PRO A 221 7.33 7.55 24.26
C PRO A 221 8.04 7.90 22.94
N PRO A 222 9.34 8.24 22.97
CA PRO A 222 10.08 8.64 21.77
C PRO A 222 10.03 7.62 20.63
N ASP A 223 10.07 6.32 20.93
CA ASP A 223 10.08 5.26 19.92
C ASP A 223 8.70 5.14 19.24
N ASP A 224 7.63 5.24 20.01
CA ASP A 224 6.26 5.22 19.51
C ASP A 224 5.96 6.43 18.63
N GLU A 225 6.51 7.60 18.96
CA GLU A 225 6.40 8.78 18.13
C GLU A 225 7.11 8.61 16.79
N ARG A 226 8.35 8.08 16.80
CA ARG A 226 9.09 7.77 15.57
C ARG A 226 8.35 6.75 14.73
N TYR A 227 7.76 5.72 15.34
CA TYR A 227 6.96 4.71 14.65
C TYR A 227 5.72 5.33 13.99
N LEU A 228 4.95 6.16 14.72
CA LEU A 228 3.79 6.86 14.16
C LEU A 228 4.19 7.76 12.98
N ALA A 229 5.25 8.57 13.16
CA ALA A 229 5.75 9.46 12.13
C ALA A 229 6.19 8.69 10.87
N PHE A 230 6.91 7.59 11.05
CA PHE A 230 7.33 6.69 9.99
C PHE A 230 6.14 6.06 9.26
N GLN A 231 5.12 5.58 9.97
CA GLN A 231 3.92 4.99 9.34
C GLN A 231 3.10 6.03 8.56
N MET A 232 2.95 7.24 9.09
CA MET A 232 2.32 8.34 8.35
C MET A 232 3.11 8.69 7.08
N TRP A 233 4.44 8.71 7.16
CA TRP A 233 5.32 8.94 6.01
C TRP A 233 5.21 7.79 5.00
N GLN A 234 5.34 6.55 5.45
CA GLN A 234 5.39 5.40 4.57
C GLN A 234 4.05 5.10 3.92
N GLU A 235 3.04 4.84 4.73
CA GLU A 235 1.73 4.33 4.30
C GLU A 235 0.73 5.45 4.03
N GLY A 236 0.81 6.53 4.81
CA GLY A 236 -0.06 7.68 4.64
C GLY A 236 0.19 8.42 3.33
N VAL A 237 1.46 8.66 2.98
CA VAL A 237 1.80 9.31 1.70
C VAL A 237 1.57 8.37 0.51
N ALA A 238 1.68 7.05 0.69
CA ALA A 238 1.26 6.09 -0.33
C ALA A 238 -0.26 6.15 -0.59
N ARG A 239 -1.09 6.22 0.48
CA ARG A 239 -2.54 6.42 0.37
C ARG A 239 -2.90 7.77 -0.28
N TYR A 240 -2.17 8.83 0.05
CA TYR A 240 -2.28 10.12 -0.63
C TYR A 240 -1.97 10.00 -2.13
N THR A 241 -0.89 9.31 -2.48
CA THR A 241 -0.44 9.11 -3.87
C THR A 241 -1.48 8.33 -4.68
N GLU A 242 -2.09 7.30 -4.08
CA GLU A 242 -3.20 6.54 -4.67
C GLU A 242 -4.39 7.44 -5.03
N LEU A 243 -4.81 8.34 -4.12
CA LEU A 243 -5.88 9.30 -4.39
C LEU A 243 -5.49 10.31 -5.48
N GLN A 244 -4.27 10.85 -5.42
CA GLN A 244 -3.81 11.82 -6.43
C GLN A 244 -3.69 11.17 -7.81
N ALA A 245 -3.24 9.92 -7.90
CA ALA A 245 -3.21 9.16 -9.14
C ALA A 245 -4.63 8.98 -9.71
N ALA A 246 -5.60 8.60 -8.88
CA ALA A 246 -7.00 8.47 -9.31
C ALA A 246 -7.58 9.81 -9.81
N ARG A 247 -7.34 10.90 -9.08
CA ARG A 247 -7.78 12.25 -9.45
C ARG A 247 -7.12 12.76 -10.72
N PHE A 248 -5.83 12.52 -10.89
CA PHE A 248 -5.09 12.87 -12.10
C PHE A 248 -5.64 12.08 -13.28
N ALA A 249 -5.79 10.76 -13.13
CA ALA A 249 -6.29 9.91 -14.19
C ALA A 249 -7.71 10.29 -14.62
N ALA A 250 -8.59 10.63 -13.67
CA ALA A 250 -9.95 11.07 -13.94
C ALA A 250 -10.03 12.33 -14.83
N ARG A 251 -9.03 13.22 -14.77
CA ARG A 251 -9.03 14.50 -15.51
C ARG A 251 -8.16 14.49 -16.77
N HIS A 252 -7.08 13.72 -16.76
CA HIS A 252 -5.99 13.87 -17.73
C HIS A 252 -5.60 12.56 -18.42
N TYR A 253 -6.21 11.44 -18.05
CA TYR A 253 -5.87 10.14 -18.62
C TYR A 253 -7.10 9.50 -19.26
N THR A 254 -6.91 8.97 -20.47
CA THR A 254 -7.91 8.13 -21.13
C THR A 254 -7.48 6.68 -20.98
N PRO A 255 -8.23 5.84 -20.24
CA PRO A 255 -7.86 4.44 -20.09
C PRO A 255 -7.79 3.72 -21.43
N SER A 256 -7.04 2.63 -21.53
CA SER A 256 -7.01 1.87 -22.79
C SER A 256 -8.41 1.30 -23.13
N ALA A 257 -8.71 1.11 -24.42
CA ALA A 257 -9.99 0.53 -24.84
C ALA A 257 -10.19 -0.88 -24.26
N ALA A 258 -9.11 -1.66 -24.17
CA ALA A 258 -9.12 -2.98 -23.56
C ALA A 258 -9.42 -2.92 -22.05
N PHE A 259 -8.83 -1.96 -21.32
CA PHE A 259 -9.07 -1.81 -19.89
C PHE A 259 -10.51 -1.37 -19.58
N ARG A 260 -11.07 -0.44 -20.38
CA ARG A 260 -12.49 -0.07 -20.25
C ARG A 260 -13.46 -1.21 -20.56
N ALA A 261 -13.03 -2.21 -21.33
CA ALA A 261 -13.85 -3.36 -21.68
C ALA A 261 -13.84 -4.45 -20.59
N LEU A 262 -13.02 -4.32 -19.53
CA LEU A 262 -13.02 -5.26 -18.41
C LEU A 262 -14.38 -5.20 -17.69
N PRO A 263 -14.95 -6.35 -17.28
CA PRO A 263 -16.33 -6.43 -16.78
C PRO A 263 -16.55 -5.69 -15.45
N ASP A 264 -15.48 -5.47 -14.68
CA ASP A 264 -15.47 -4.79 -13.39
C ASP A 264 -14.79 -3.41 -13.46
N PHE A 265 -14.59 -2.86 -14.66
CA PHE A 265 -14.05 -1.51 -14.83
C PHE A 265 -14.98 -0.48 -14.16
N VAL A 266 -14.38 0.44 -13.41
CA VAL A 266 -15.03 1.65 -12.91
C VAL A 266 -14.24 2.89 -13.32
N PRO A 267 -14.88 4.03 -13.64
CA PRO A 267 -14.14 5.26 -13.95
C PRO A 267 -13.20 5.68 -12.80
N PHE A 268 -12.02 6.22 -13.13
CA PHE A 268 -11.06 6.69 -12.12
C PHE A 268 -11.63 7.76 -11.18
N GLY A 269 -12.58 8.59 -11.65
CA GLY A 269 -13.28 9.56 -10.81
C GLY A 269 -14.08 8.89 -9.68
N THR A 270 -14.84 7.84 -9.99
CA THR A 270 -15.57 7.05 -8.99
C THR A 270 -14.61 6.36 -8.02
N ALA A 271 -13.47 5.87 -8.50
CA ALA A 271 -12.45 5.30 -7.62
C ALA A 271 -11.83 6.36 -6.68
N ALA A 272 -11.58 7.58 -7.19
CA ALA A 272 -11.09 8.69 -6.38
C ALA A 272 -12.07 9.06 -5.25
N GLU A 273 -13.38 9.16 -5.55
CA GLU A 273 -14.43 9.40 -4.56
C GLU A 273 -14.45 8.32 -3.47
N ARG A 274 -14.30 7.04 -3.84
CA ARG A 274 -14.23 5.92 -2.88
C ARG A 274 -12.98 6.00 -2.00
N ILE A 275 -11.82 6.32 -2.57
CA ILE A 275 -10.57 6.46 -1.80
C ILE A 275 -10.70 7.62 -0.82
N GLU A 276 -11.21 8.77 -1.26
CA GLU A 276 -11.45 9.94 -0.41
C GLU A 276 -12.44 9.63 0.71
N ALA A 277 -13.57 8.99 0.41
CA ALA A 277 -14.51 8.53 1.42
C ALA A 277 -13.85 7.54 2.41
N GLY A 278 -12.96 6.67 1.93
CA GLY A 278 -12.16 5.77 2.76
C GLY A 278 -11.21 6.48 3.71
N ILE A 279 -10.58 7.59 3.28
CA ILE A 279 -9.77 8.45 4.15
C ILE A 279 -10.63 9.02 5.28
N HIS A 280 -11.77 9.64 4.95
CA HIS A 280 -12.69 10.17 5.95
C HIS A 280 -13.22 9.10 6.92
N ALA A 281 -13.59 7.93 6.42
CA ALA A 281 -14.02 6.81 7.25
C ALA A 281 -12.89 6.33 8.18
N GLY A 282 -11.66 6.28 7.67
CA GLY A 282 -10.47 5.90 8.43
C GLY A 282 -10.07 6.91 9.50
N LEU A 283 -10.26 8.21 9.28
CA LEU A 283 -10.07 9.24 10.32
C LEU A 283 -11.04 9.07 11.51
N ARG A 284 -12.17 8.40 11.29
CA ARG A 284 -13.18 8.11 12.32
C ARG A 284 -13.04 6.71 12.92
N ALA A 285 -12.05 5.95 12.48
CA ALA A 285 -11.83 4.58 12.94
C ALA A 285 -11.23 4.55 14.36
N PRO A 286 -11.68 3.63 15.24
CA PRO A 286 -11.11 3.49 16.58
C PRO A 286 -9.68 2.92 16.53
N LEU A 287 -8.71 3.65 17.10
CA LEU A 287 -7.29 3.26 17.16
C LEU A 287 -7.08 1.87 17.80
N ALA A 288 -7.76 1.56 18.90
CA ALA A 288 -7.62 0.28 19.59
C ALA A 288 -8.08 -0.93 18.74
N ARG A 289 -9.05 -0.73 17.85
CA ARG A 289 -9.59 -1.78 16.97
C ARG A 289 -8.75 -1.94 15.71
N ASP A 290 -8.50 -0.84 15.00
CA ASP A 290 -7.93 -0.86 13.65
C ASP A 290 -6.41 -0.68 13.65
N ARG A 291 -5.81 -0.42 14.83
CA ARG A 291 -4.37 -0.41 15.08
C ARG A 291 -3.64 0.49 14.06
N ARG A 292 -2.50 0.04 13.53
CA ARG A 292 -1.65 0.83 12.60
C ARG A 292 -2.37 1.31 11.34
N VAL A 293 -3.43 0.61 10.91
CA VAL A 293 -4.17 0.98 9.68
C VAL A 293 -4.82 2.36 9.83
N THR A 294 -5.12 2.79 11.05
CA THR A 294 -5.62 4.15 11.33
C THR A 294 -4.60 5.25 11.05
N PHE A 295 -3.30 4.94 10.95
CA PHE A 295 -2.26 5.94 10.67
C PHE A 295 -2.26 6.37 9.20
N TYR A 296 -2.77 5.52 8.32
CA TYR A 296 -2.77 5.71 6.87
C TYR A 296 -3.67 6.90 6.47
N PRO A 297 -4.95 6.95 6.90
CA PRO A 297 -5.80 8.11 6.62
C PRO A 297 -5.30 9.39 7.30
N VAL A 298 -4.66 9.30 8.49
CA VAL A 298 -4.06 10.46 9.16
C VAL A 298 -2.91 11.03 8.34
N GLY A 299 -1.95 10.20 7.92
CA GLY A 299 -0.86 10.65 7.06
C GLY A 299 -1.33 11.16 5.70
N ALA A 300 -2.33 10.53 5.10
CA ALA A 300 -2.92 10.97 3.83
C ALA A 300 -3.63 12.33 3.97
N ALA A 301 -4.40 12.54 5.04
CA ALA A 301 -5.10 13.79 5.33
C ALA A 301 -4.11 14.93 5.59
N THR A 302 -3.05 14.67 6.36
CA THR A 302 -1.95 15.62 6.53
C THR A 302 -1.32 16.01 5.18
N ALA A 303 -0.98 15.04 4.34
CA ALA A 303 -0.38 15.30 3.03
C ALA A 303 -1.32 16.11 2.10
N LEU A 304 -2.63 15.84 2.14
CA LEU A 304 -3.64 16.63 1.42
C LEU A 304 -3.66 18.09 1.88
N LEU A 305 -3.62 18.35 3.19
CA LEU A 305 -3.64 19.71 3.73
C LEU A 305 -2.32 20.45 3.48
N LEU A 306 -1.20 19.72 3.38
CA LEU A 306 0.09 20.30 3.02
C LEU A 306 0.13 20.80 1.57
N ASP A 307 -0.67 20.26 0.66
CA ASP A 307 -0.77 20.79 -0.71
C ASP A 307 -1.20 22.27 -0.72
N ASP A 308 -2.09 22.65 0.20
CA ASP A 308 -2.56 24.02 0.37
C ASP A 308 -1.59 24.85 1.23
N ALA A 309 -1.07 24.25 2.32
CA ALA A 309 -0.31 24.97 3.34
C ALA A 309 1.19 25.15 3.03
N ASN A 310 1.78 24.27 2.22
CA ASN A 310 3.20 24.30 1.85
C ASN A 310 3.45 23.63 0.51
N ALA A 311 3.32 24.35 -0.61
CA ALA A 311 3.52 23.80 -1.95
C ALA A 311 4.89 23.10 -2.18
N GLY A 312 5.91 23.37 -1.35
CA GLY A 312 7.24 22.76 -1.43
C GLY A 312 7.36 21.37 -0.77
N TRP A 313 6.37 20.94 0.02
CA TRP A 313 6.50 19.75 0.87
C TRP A 313 6.86 18.47 0.11
N ARG A 314 6.35 18.32 -1.13
CA ARG A 314 6.59 17.15 -1.98
C ARG A 314 8.05 17.04 -2.42
N ALA A 315 8.71 18.17 -2.70
CA ALA A 315 10.13 18.20 -3.05
C ALA A 315 11.02 17.82 -1.86
N GLU A 316 10.55 18.13 -0.65
CA GLU A 316 11.23 17.83 0.59
C GLU A 316 11.02 16.41 1.10
N TYR A 317 9.98 15.73 0.62
CA TYR A 317 9.54 14.43 1.14
C TYR A 317 10.66 13.39 1.28
N PHE A 318 11.57 13.33 0.31
CA PHE A 318 12.70 12.40 0.34
C PHE A 318 13.97 12.95 1.01
N SER A 319 14.09 14.26 1.22
CA SER A 319 15.33 14.93 1.62
C SER A 319 15.54 15.16 3.12
N GLY A 320 14.59 14.76 3.98
CA GLY A 320 14.73 14.95 5.43
C GLY A 320 14.17 13.77 6.24
N GLU A 321 13.72 14.02 7.47
CA GLU A 321 13.24 12.93 8.34
C GLU A 321 12.07 12.14 7.73
N MET A 322 11.94 10.87 8.10
CA MET A 322 10.82 9.99 7.69
C MET A 322 9.54 10.36 8.44
N LYS A 323 9.05 11.58 8.21
CA LYS A 323 7.83 12.15 8.77
C LYS A 323 7.18 13.06 7.73
N VAL A 324 5.85 13.17 7.76
CA VAL A 324 5.08 13.99 6.82
C VAL A 324 5.15 15.47 7.17
N GLU A 325 5.12 15.80 8.47
CA GLU A 325 5.10 17.17 8.96
C GLU A 325 6.48 17.64 9.38
N ARG A 326 6.84 18.86 8.98
CA ARG A 326 8.00 19.60 9.48
C ARG A 326 7.55 20.82 10.30
#